data_AF-A0A9E7MW23-F1
#
_entry.id   AF-A0A9E7MW23-F1
#
_cell.length_a   1.000
_cell.length_b   1.000
_cell.length_c   1.000
_cell.angle_alpha   90.00
_cell.angle_beta   90.00
_cell.angle_gamma   90.00
#
_symmetry.space_group_name_H-M   'P 1'
#
loop_
_entity.id
_entity.type
_entity.pdbx_description
1 polymer ?
#
loop_
_entity_poly.entity_id
_entity_poly.type
_entity_poly.pdbx_seq_one_letter_code
_entity_poly.pdbx_strand_id
1 'polypeptide(L)' 'MKITVKRKAFLEELPRVVEKLVNEYGSSLKAINIEEDEKGCYTVWATYESSTF' A
#
# COMPACT_ATOMS: atom_id res chain seq x y z
N MET A 1 -7.81 2.44 0.57
CA MET A 1 -7.18 3.68 1.09
C MET A 1 -6.14 4.18 0.08
N LYS A 2 -5.83 5.49 0.01
CA LYS A 2 -4.82 6.07 -0.91
C LYS A 2 -3.72 6.81 -0.13
N ILE A 3 -2.46 6.44 -0.35
CA ILE A 3 -1.28 7.09 0.23
C ILE A 3 -0.31 7.42 -0.91
N THR A 4 0.20 8.66 -0.94
CA THR A 4 1.13 9.15 -1.99
C THR A 4 2.39 9.70 -1.34
N VAL A 5 3.56 9.27 -1.82
CA VAL A 5 4.86 9.49 -1.16
C VAL A 5 6.00 9.65 -2.16
N LYS A 6 7.04 10.44 -1.81
CA LYS A 6 8.21 10.74 -2.67
C LYS A 6 9.21 9.58 -2.73
N ARG A 7 9.81 9.31 -3.90
CA ARG A 7 10.75 8.19 -4.19
C ARG A 7 11.69 7.72 -3.08
N LYS A 8 12.54 8.61 -2.54
CA LYS A 8 13.53 8.22 -1.51
C LYS A 8 12.86 7.72 -0.22
N ALA A 9 11.95 8.53 0.30
CA ALA A 9 11.19 8.19 1.49
C ALA A 9 10.26 7.00 1.25
N PHE A 10 9.77 6.82 0.02
CA PHE A 10 8.88 5.73 -0.32
C PHE A 10 9.55 4.37 -0.20
N LEU A 11 10.75 4.18 -0.75
CA LEU A 11 11.43 2.88 -0.67
C LEU A 11 11.79 2.48 0.78
N GLU A 12 12.07 3.47 1.63
CA GLU A 12 12.34 3.23 3.06
C GLU A 12 11.06 2.98 3.88
N GLU A 13 9.95 3.63 3.51
CA GLU A 13 8.66 3.50 4.21
C GLU A 13 7.78 2.37 3.64
N LEU A 14 8.05 1.90 2.42
CA LEU A 14 7.31 0.81 1.75
C LEU A 14 7.16 -0.43 2.62
N PRO A 15 8.25 -0.95 3.23
CA PRO A 15 8.16 -2.13 4.10
C PRO A 15 7.21 -1.89 5.27
N ARG A 16 7.24 -0.69 5.87
CA ARG A 16 6.37 -0.32 6.99
C ARG A 16 4.92 -0.17 6.57
N VAL A 17 4.67 0.38 5.39
CA VAL A 17 3.31 0.51 4.83
C VAL A 17 2.73 -0.87 4.53
N VAL A 18 3.51 -1.76 3.90
CA VAL A 18 3.11 -3.14 3.64
C VAL A 18 2.87 -3.90 4.94
N GLU A 19 3.77 -3.79 5.92
CA GLU A 19 3.59 -4.41 7.24
C GLU A 19 2.29 -3.95 7.91
N LYS A 20 1.99 -2.65 7.90
CA LYS A 20 0.71 -2.12 8.41
C LYS A 20 -0.50 -2.70 7.68
N LEU A 21 -0.46 -2.77 6.35
CA LEU A 21 -1.57 -3.32 5.55
C LEU A 21 -1.77 -4.81 5.84
N VAL A 22 -0.69 -5.57 5.99
CA VAL A 22 -0.76 -6.99 6.37
C VAL A 22 -1.26 -7.15 7.81
N ASN A 23 -0.88 -6.26 8.73
CA ASN A 23 -1.35 -6.33 10.12
C ASN A 23 -2.83 -5.96 10.23
N GLU A 24 -3.26 -4.93 9.51
CA GLU A 24 -4.63 -4.39 9.54
C GLU A 24 -5.63 -5.29 8.81
N TYR A 25 -5.26 -5.79 7.62
CA TYR A 25 -6.17 -6.58 6.78
C TYR A 25 -5.88 -8.08 6.82
N GLY A 26 -4.69 -8.52 7.24
CA GLY A 26 -4.35 -9.94 7.41
C GLY A 26 -4.75 -10.80 6.23
N SER A 27 -5.53 -11.84 6.52
CA SER A 27 -6.06 -12.81 5.55
C SER A 27 -7.05 -12.19 4.54
N SER A 28 -7.62 -11.03 4.84
CA SER A 28 -8.51 -10.31 3.92
C SER A 28 -7.73 -9.55 2.85
N LEU A 29 -6.44 -9.30 3.03
CA LEU A 29 -5.61 -8.63 2.03
C LEU A 29 -5.37 -9.56 0.83
N LYS A 30 -5.87 -9.16 -0.34
CA LYS A 30 -5.76 -9.95 -1.58
C LYS A 30 -4.59 -9.54 -2.45
N ALA A 31 -4.38 -8.24 -2.58
CA ALA A 31 -3.35 -7.70 -3.46
C ALA A 31 -2.85 -6.36 -2.93
N ILE A 32 -1.56 -6.12 -3.16
CA ILE A 32 -0.95 -4.80 -3.01
C ILE A 32 -0.35 -4.44 -4.37
N ASN A 33 -0.86 -3.38 -4.99
CA ASN A 33 -0.34 -2.83 -6.23
C ASN A 33 0.42 -1.54 -5.94
N ILE A 34 1.55 -1.35 -6.60
CA ILE A 34 2.39 -0.17 -6.43
C ILE A 34 2.59 0.45 -7.80
N GLU A 35 2.14 1.69 -7.98
CA GLU A 35 2.26 2.43 -9.23
C GLU A 35 3.21 3.62 -9.04
N GLU A 36 4.13 3.81 -9.99
CA GLU A 36 5.05 4.94 -10.06
C GLU A 36 4.54 5.95 -11.11
N ASP A 37 4.34 7.20 -10.70
CA ASP A 37 3.99 8.32 -11.58
C ASP A 37 5.24 8.90 -12.27
N GLU A 38 5.06 9.61 -13.39
CA GLU A 38 6.16 10.25 -14.17
C GLU A 38 7.03 11.22 -13.34
N LYS A 39 6.52 11.68 -12.20
CA LYS A 39 7.24 12.56 -11.25
C LYS A 39 8.07 11.79 -10.20
N GLY A 40 8.12 10.45 -10.28
CA GLY A 40 8.76 9.59 -9.29
C GLY A 40 8.02 9.55 -7.95
N CYS A 41 6.71 9.79 -7.97
CA CYS A 41 5.83 9.57 -6.83
C CYS A 41 5.27 8.16 -6.91
N TYR A 42 5.11 7.50 -5.76
CA TYR A 42 4.55 6.15 -5.73
C TYR A 42 3.22 6.15 -5.01
N THR A 43 2.28 5.39 -5.55
CA THR A 43 0.95 5.16 -4.97
C THR A 43 0.82 3.67 -4.64
N VAL A 44 0.41 3.38 -3.41
CA VAL A 44 0.14 2.01 -2.95
C VAL A 44 -1.36 1.80 -2.90
N TRP A 45 -1.81 0.75 -3.57
CA TRP A 45 -3.19 0.29 -3.59
C TRP A 45 -3.28 -1.05 -2.88
N ALA A 46 -4.13 -1.12 -1.85
CA ALA A 46 -4.44 -2.36 -1.17
C ALA A 46 -5.86 -2.79 -1.55
N THR A 47 -6.00 -4.00 -2.10
CA THR A 47 -7.28 -4.65 -2.31
C THR A 47 -7.48 -5.65 -1.17
N TYR A 48 -8.54 -5.49 -0.41
CA TYR A 48 -8.92 -6.39 0.67
C TYR A 48 -10.39 -6.80 0.56
N GLU A 49 -10.70 -8.01 0.98
CA GLU A 49 -12.08 -8.45 1.15
C GLU A 49 -12.67 -7.79 2.41
N SER A 50 -13.57 -6.84 2.19
CA SER A 50 -14.45 -6.35 3.25
C SER A 50 -15.54 -7.39 3.44
N SER A 51 -15.44 -8.19 4.51
CA SER A 51 -16.58 -8.95 5.01
C SER A 51 -17.60 -7.95 5.58
N THR A 52 -18.37 -7.30 4.71
CA THR A 52 -19.53 -6.51 5.11
C THR A 52 -20.55 -7.49 5.67
N PHE A 53 -20.61 -7.58 7.00
CA PHE A 53 -21.69 -8.23 7.74
C PHE A 53 -22.80 -7.23 8.04
#